data_AF-Q63NH9-F1
#
_entry.id   AF-Q63NH9-F1
#
_cell.length_a   1.000
_cell.length_b   1.000
_cell.length_c   1.000
_cell.angle_alpha   90.00
_cell.angle_beta   90.00
_cell.angle_gamma   90.00
#
_symmetry.space_group_name_H-M   'P 1'
#
loop_
_entity.id
_entity.type
_entity.pdbx_description
1 polymer ?
#
loop_
_entity_poly.entity_id
_entity_poly.type
_entity_poly.pdbx_seq_one_letter_code
_entity_poly.pdbx_strand_id
1 'polypeptide(L)'
;MTFQPVESYTRVRLSDVVSDQIKSLISAGKLLPGQKLPTERELAAQLNVSRPSLREALVRLEADGFIGSVGRGGFVVSDITAPVVSSPLADLLLQNPEASHDVLELRHGLETISTAYAAERATPGDLAKIKEAFDTLAGHSLKHEPGRLAEVDANFHLAIADATHNVALIHVMHGIHGLLQESMHKSHRLVNHADAMERALLEQHTEIYEAIAAKDPERARAAAERHLRYVRALYEQAA
;
A
#
# COMPACT_ATOMS: atom_id res chain seq x y z
N MET A 1 -35.50 40.19 -8.54
CA MET A 1 -34.06 40.27 -8.27
C MET A 1 -33.35 39.73 -9.50
N THR A 2 -32.44 40.49 -10.11
CA THR A 2 -31.75 40.07 -11.34
C THR A 2 -30.25 40.06 -11.10
N PHE A 3 -29.65 38.88 -11.16
CA PHE A 3 -28.21 38.69 -11.19
C PHE A 3 -27.66 39.08 -12.58
N GLN A 4 -26.45 39.61 -12.62
CA GLN A 4 -25.72 39.96 -13.85
C GLN A 4 -24.48 39.05 -14.01
N PRO A 5 -23.92 38.91 -15.22
CA PRO A 5 -22.86 37.95 -15.52
C PRO A 5 -21.53 38.27 -14.83
N VAL A 6 -20.79 37.21 -14.49
CA VAL A 6 -19.39 37.27 -14.03
C VAL A 6 -18.50 36.95 -15.23
N GLU A 7 -17.68 37.91 -15.67
CA GLU A 7 -16.67 37.65 -16.70
C GLU A 7 -15.40 37.08 -16.06
N SER A 8 -15.12 35.80 -16.36
CA SER A 8 -13.92 35.10 -15.90
C SER A 8 -12.85 35.14 -16.99
N TYR A 9 -11.88 36.05 -16.84
CA TYR A 9 -10.62 35.98 -17.57
C TYR A 9 -9.73 34.96 -16.86
N THR A 10 -9.35 33.89 -17.56
CA THR A 10 -8.74 32.65 -17.05
C THR A 10 -7.50 32.91 -16.18
N ARG A 11 -7.72 33.21 -14.91
CA ARG A 11 -6.68 33.28 -13.87
C ARG A 11 -6.67 31.90 -13.23
N VAL A 12 -5.63 31.12 -13.49
CA VAL A 12 -5.44 29.82 -12.84
C VAL A 12 -5.47 30.06 -11.34
N ARG A 13 -6.43 29.44 -10.64
CA ARG A 13 -6.53 29.63 -9.18
C ARG A 13 -5.34 28.95 -8.54
N LEU A 14 -4.76 29.60 -7.53
CA LEU A 14 -3.66 29.01 -6.77
C LEU A 14 -4.08 27.68 -6.13
N SER A 15 -5.35 27.54 -5.76
CA SER A 15 -5.95 26.30 -5.27
C SER A 15 -5.93 25.17 -6.32
N ASP A 16 -6.13 25.49 -7.60
CA ASP A 16 -6.04 24.52 -8.70
C ASP A 16 -4.59 24.03 -8.86
N VAL A 17 -3.62 24.94 -8.84
CA VAL A 17 -2.19 24.58 -8.94
C VAL A 17 -1.75 23.67 -7.78
N VAL A 18 -2.19 23.97 -6.56
CA VAL A 18 -1.90 23.13 -5.38
C VAL A 18 -2.56 21.76 -5.52
N SER A 19 -3.81 21.71 -5.99
CA SER A 19 -4.52 20.44 -6.24
C SER A 19 -3.77 19.59 -7.27
N ASP A 20 -3.40 20.17 -8.41
CA ASP A 20 -2.69 19.46 -9.48
C ASP A 20 -1.29 18.98 -9.06
N GLN A 21 -0.59 19.74 -8.23
CA GLN A 21 0.69 19.31 -7.67
C GLN A 21 0.53 18.08 -6.76
N ILE A 22 -0.47 18.09 -5.86
CA ILE A 22 -0.73 16.95 -4.98
C ILE A 22 -1.16 15.73 -5.80
N LYS A 23 -2.06 15.91 -6.78
CA LYS A 23 -2.44 14.84 -7.72
C LYS A 23 -1.24 14.27 -8.45
N SER A 24 -0.34 15.12 -8.94
CA SER A 24 0.89 14.70 -9.62
C SER A 24 1.83 13.90 -8.71
N LEU A 25 1.93 14.26 -7.43
CA LEU A 25 2.72 13.50 -6.46
C LEU A 25 2.11 12.13 -6.17
N ILE A 26 0.77 12.07 -6.05
CA ILE A 26 0.05 10.80 -5.87
C ILE A 26 0.24 9.91 -7.09
N SER A 27 -0.05 10.44 -8.29
CA SER A 27 0.11 9.71 -9.55
C SER A 27 1.56 9.36 -9.88
N ALA A 28 2.56 9.96 -9.22
CA ALA A 28 3.96 9.59 -9.36
C ALA A 28 4.43 8.60 -8.28
N GLY A 29 3.54 8.11 -7.41
CA GLY A 29 3.90 7.24 -6.28
C GLY A 29 4.77 7.91 -5.21
N LYS A 30 4.86 9.25 -5.21
CA LYS A 30 5.65 10.02 -4.22
C LYS A 30 4.84 10.34 -2.97
N LEU A 31 3.53 10.44 -3.12
CA LEU A 31 2.56 10.43 -2.03
C LEU A 31 1.78 9.13 -2.13
N LEU A 32 1.97 8.25 -1.16
CA LEU A 32 1.43 6.90 -1.19
C LEU A 32 0.02 6.87 -0.59
N PRO A 33 -0.87 5.98 -1.05
CA PRO A 33 -2.13 5.72 -0.37
C PRO A 33 -1.93 5.44 1.13
N GLY A 34 -2.84 5.94 1.98
CA GLY A 34 -2.73 5.81 3.43
C GLY A 34 -1.70 6.76 4.08
N GLN A 35 -0.86 7.46 3.31
CA GLN A 35 0.08 8.45 3.84
C GLN A 35 -0.65 9.70 4.33
N LYS A 36 -0.37 10.11 5.57
CA LYS A 36 -0.88 11.37 6.13
C LYS A 36 -0.19 12.56 5.47
N LEU A 37 -0.98 13.55 5.05
CA LEU A 37 -0.46 14.84 4.64
C LEU A 37 0.03 15.62 5.89
N PRO A 38 1.00 16.54 5.74
CA PRO A 38 1.36 17.46 6.82
C PRO A 38 0.14 18.27 7.27
N THR A 39 0.19 18.85 8.47
CA THR A 39 -0.90 19.70 8.94
C THR A 39 -1.12 20.86 7.97
N GLU A 40 -2.36 21.39 7.86
CA GLU A 40 -2.65 22.54 6.98
C GLU A 40 -1.64 23.68 7.16
N ARG A 41 -1.18 23.92 8.40
CA ARG A 41 -0.20 24.97 8.72
C ARG A 41 1.17 24.67 8.11
N GLU A 42 1.66 23.44 8.28
CA GLU A 42 2.96 23.02 7.77
C GLU A 42 2.94 22.93 6.24
N LEU A 43 1.89 22.36 5.67
CA LEU A 43 1.75 22.21 4.23
C LEU A 43 1.63 23.58 3.54
N ALA A 44 0.89 24.54 4.13
CA ALA A 44 0.81 25.90 3.60
C ALA A 44 2.17 26.60 3.61
N ALA A 45 2.97 26.37 4.67
CA ALA A 45 4.33 26.91 4.75
C ALA A 45 5.27 26.26 3.73
N GLN A 46 5.22 24.93 3.56
CA GLN A 46 6.03 24.19 2.57
C GLN A 46 5.72 24.60 1.13
N LEU A 47 4.44 24.81 0.81
CA LEU A 47 3.98 25.22 -0.52
C LEU A 47 4.05 26.74 -0.74
N ASN A 48 4.39 27.52 0.30
CA ASN A 48 4.39 28.98 0.27
C ASN A 48 3.06 29.59 -0.21
N VAL A 49 1.94 29.08 0.31
CA VAL A 49 0.58 29.53 -0.05
C VAL A 49 -0.21 29.98 1.18
N SER A 50 -1.27 30.75 0.96
CA SER A 50 -2.20 31.12 2.04
C SER A 50 -3.02 29.91 2.51
N ARG A 51 -3.35 29.85 3.81
CA ARG A 51 -4.19 28.78 4.37
C ARG A 51 -5.58 28.68 3.72
N PRO A 52 -6.29 29.79 3.41
CA PRO A 52 -7.56 29.71 2.67
C PRO A 52 -7.42 29.04 1.30
N SER A 53 -6.38 29.40 0.53
CA SER A 53 -6.12 28.79 -0.78
C SER A 53 -5.79 27.31 -0.68
N LEU A 54 -4.98 26.91 0.32
CA LEU A 54 -4.71 25.50 0.57
C LEU A 54 -5.99 24.74 0.95
N ARG A 55 -6.84 25.32 1.80
CA ARG A 55 -8.09 24.68 2.21
C ARG A 55 -9.05 24.47 1.04
N GLU A 56 -9.15 25.43 0.12
CA GLU A 56 -9.93 25.25 -1.12
C GLU A 56 -9.39 24.07 -1.95
N ALA A 57 -8.06 23.96 -2.08
CA ALA A 57 -7.43 22.84 -2.79
C ALA A 57 -7.72 21.49 -2.12
N LEU A 58 -7.60 21.41 -0.78
CA LEU A 58 -7.85 20.19 0.00
C LEU A 58 -9.32 19.76 -0.07
N VAL A 59 -10.27 20.69 0.04
CA VAL A 59 -11.71 20.39 -0.11
C VAL A 59 -12.00 19.82 -1.50
N ARG A 60 -11.37 20.38 -2.55
CA ARG A 60 -11.51 19.85 -3.91
C ARG A 60 -10.89 18.46 -4.06
N LEU A 61 -9.69 18.25 -3.53
CA LEU A 61 -9.03 16.93 -3.54
C LEU A 61 -9.85 15.88 -2.81
N GLU A 62 -10.49 16.24 -1.70
CA GLU A 62 -11.37 15.36 -0.93
C GLU A 62 -12.65 15.04 -1.72
N ALA A 63 -13.28 16.05 -2.32
CA ALA A 63 -14.45 15.85 -3.18
C ALA A 63 -14.16 14.99 -4.42
N ASP A 64 -12.97 15.16 -5.01
CA ASP A 64 -12.49 14.37 -6.13
C ASP A 64 -12.00 12.96 -5.71
N GLY A 65 -11.95 12.67 -4.41
CA GLY A 65 -11.59 11.35 -3.86
C GLY A 65 -10.09 11.06 -3.77
N PHE A 66 -9.21 12.03 -4.00
CA PHE A 66 -7.75 11.87 -3.91
C PHE A 66 -7.23 11.84 -2.47
N ILE A 67 -7.96 12.44 -1.53
CA ILE A 67 -7.63 12.44 -0.10
C ILE A 67 -8.90 12.23 0.74
N GLY A 68 -8.74 11.81 1.98
CA GLY A 68 -9.83 11.69 2.96
C GLY A 68 -9.49 12.40 4.27
N SER A 69 -10.51 12.96 4.93
CA SER A 69 -10.34 13.56 6.27
C SER A 69 -10.17 12.49 7.35
N VAL A 70 -9.17 12.68 8.21
CA VAL A 70 -8.92 11.83 9.40
C VAL A 70 -9.34 12.51 10.72
N GLY A 71 -10.12 13.60 10.62
CA GLY A 71 -10.53 14.42 11.77
C GLY A 71 -9.44 15.40 12.24
N ARG A 72 -9.83 16.39 13.05
CA ARG A 72 -8.96 17.47 13.58
C ARG A 72 -8.19 18.26 12.49
N GLY A 73 -8.70 18.29 11.26
CA GLY A 73 -8.08 19.00 10.14
C GLY A 73 -6.88 18.29 9.50
N GLY A 74 -6.71 17.00 9.77
CA GLY A 74 -5.74 16.15 9.07
C GLY A 74 -6.35 15.49 7.84
N PHE A 75 -5.51 15.21 6.84
CA PHE A 75 -5.88 14.50 5.62
C PHE A 75 -4.94 13.33 5.39
N VAL A 76 -5.47 12.28 4.77
CA VAL A 76 -4.72 11.10 4.31
C VAL A 76 -4.92 10.94 2.82
N VAL A 77 -3.89 10.51 2.09
CA VAL A 77 -4.03 10.15 0.67
C VAL A 77 -4.98 8.97 0.56
N SER A 78 -6.02 9.11 -0.25
CA SER A 78 -6.95 8.03 -0.51
C SER A 78 -6.31 7.00 -1.42
N ASP A 79 -6.63 5.73 -1.19
CA ASP A 79 -6.42 4.73 -2.21
C ASP A 79 -7.51 4.88 -3.28
N ILE A 80 -7.15 5.51 -4.40
CA ILE A 80 -8.05 5.78 -5.52
C ILE A 80 -8.26 4.51 -6.37
N THR A 81 -7.34 3.55 -6.25
CA THR A 81 -7.38 2.25 -6.93
C THR A 81 -8.20 1.22 -6.18
N ALA A 82 -8.24 1.26 -4.85
CA ALA A 82 -9.02 0.33 -4.03
C ALA A 82 -10.51 0.32 -4.42
N PRO A 83 -11.25 1.44 -4.55
CA PRO A 83 -12.65 1.39 -4.97
C PRO A 83 -12.87 0.76 -6.37
N VAL A 84 -11.88 0.88 -7.26
CA VAL A 84 -11.93 0.39 -8.65
C VAL A 84 -11.57 -1.10 -8.75
N VAL A 85 -10.68 -1.58 -7.88
CA VAL A 85 -10.14 -2.95 -7.90
C VAL A 85 -10.72 -3.83 -6.78
N SER A 86 -11.21 -3.24 -5.69
CA SER A 86 -11.38 -3.93 -4.40
C SER A 86 -12.78 -3.91 -3.80
N SER A 87 -13.82 -3.31 -4.39
CA SER A 87 -15.19 -3.48 -3.87
C SER A 87 -16.00 -4.49 -4.71
N PRO A 88 -16.35 -4.24 -5.99
CA PRO A 88 -17.19 -5.19 -6.72
C PRO A 88 -16.44 -6.48 -7.08
N LEU A 89 -15.17 -6.36 -7.49
CA LEU A 89 -14.34 -7.51 -7.83
C LEU A 89 -13.97 -8.30 -6.58
N ALA A 90 -13.66 -7.64 -5.47
CA ALA A 90 -13.38 -8.35 -4.22
C ALA A 90 -14.59 -9.11 -3.70
N ASP A 91 -15.77 -8.49 -3.68
CA ASP A 91 -17.01 -9.12 -3.26
C ASP A 91 -17.33 -10.34 -4.15
N LEU A 92 -17.11 -10.24 -5.46
CA LEU A 92 -17.30 -11.33 -6.41
C LEU A 92 -16.30 -12.48 -6.19
N LEU A 93 -15.01 -12.17 -6.01
CA LEU A 93 -13.97 -13.17 -5.77
C LEU A 93 -14.15 -13.84 -4.40
N LEU A 94 -14.58 -13.11 -3.37
CA LEU A 94 -14.84 -13.66 -2.04
C LEU A 94 -16.06 -14.59 -1.99
N GLN A 95 -17.01 -14.44 -2.93
CA GLN A 95 -18.16 -15.32 -3.08
C GLN A 95 -17.85 -16.60 -3.86
N ASN A 96 -16.72 -16.68 -4.56
CA ASN A 96 -16.28 -17.87 -5.29
C ASN A 96 -15.07 -18.52 -4.58
N PRO A 97 -15.22 -19.69 -3.94
CA PRO A 97 -14.11 -20.40 -3.31
C PRO A 97 -12.92 -20.65 -4.25
N GLU A 98 -13.18 -20.92 -5.53
CA GLU A 98 -12.13 -21.17 -6.54
C GLU A 98 -11.30 -19.92 -6.83
N ALA A 99 -11.91 -18.74 -6.75
CA ALA A 99 -11.23 -17.46 -6.99
C ALA A 99 -10.17 -17.12 -5.93
N SER A 100 -10.20 -17.77 -4.76
CA SER A 100 -9.14 -17.62 -3.75
C SER A 100 -7.78 -18.10 -4.25
N HIS A 101 -7.75 -19.16 -5.08
CA HIS A 101 -6.52 -19.63 -5.71
C HIS A 101 -6.00 -18.65 -6.76
N ASP A 102 -6.89 -18.05 -7.55
CA ASP A 102 -6.51 -17.05 -8.55
C ASP A 102 -5.92 -15.81 -7.88
N VAL A 103 -6.48 -15.37 -6.74
CA VAL A 103 -5.93 -14.27 -5.94
C VAL A 103 -4.52 -14.60 -5.41
N LEU A 104 -4.30 -15.83 -4.92
CA LEU A 104 -2.97 -16.27 -4.49
C LEU A 104 -1.97 -16.38 -5.65
N GLU A 105 -2.44 -16.75 -6.85
CA GLU A 105 -1.61 -16.74 -8.07
C GLU A 105 -1.21 -15.32 -8.47
N LEU A 106 -2.17 -14.39 -8.49
CA LEU A 106 -1.93 -12.99 -8.78
C LEU A 106 -0.92 -12.38 -7.78
N ARG A 107 -1.13 -12.65 -6.48
CA ARG A 107 -0.20 -12.24 -5.41
C ARG A 107 1.21 -12.76 -5.68
N HIS A 108 1.32 -14.04 -6.02
CA HIS A 108 2.60 -14.67 -6.34
C HIS A 108 3.32 -13.94 -7.48
N GLY A 109 2.64 -13.66 -8.59
CA GLY A 109 3.25 -12.93 -9.71
C GLY A 109 3.68 -11.52 -9.33
N LEU A 110 2.81 -10.76 -8.66
CA LEU A 110 3.07 -9.35 -8.34
C LEU A 110 4.15 -9.17 -7.29
N GLU A 111 4.16 -9.95 -6.21
CA GLU A 111 5.14 -9.81 -5.13
C GLU A 111 6.53 -10.33 -5.54
N THR A 112 6.60 -11.37 -6.38
CA THR A 112 7.86 -11.84 -6.96
C THR A 112 8.51 -10.78 -7.85
N ILE A 113 7.72 -10.09 -8.68
CA ILE A 113 8.23 -8.97 -9.48
C ILE A 113 8.61 -7.78 -8.58
N SER A 114 7.80 -7.50 -7.55
CA SER A 114 8.02 -6.39 -6.62
C SER A 114 9.34 -6.55 -5.84
N THR A 115 9.61 -7.73 -5.30
CA THR A 115 10.84 -8.02 -4.56
C THR A 115 12.09 -7.87 -5.43
N ALA A 116 12.05 -8.34 -6.68
CA ALA A 116 13.14 -8.16 -7.63
C ALA A 116 13.39 -6.67 -7.96
N TYR A 117 12.33 -5.91 -8.26
CA TYR A 117 12.45 -4.48 -8.56
C TYR A 117 12.89 -3.66 -7.34
N ALA A 118 12.41 -4.00 -6.15
CA ALA A 118 12.85 -3.38 -4.91
C ALA A 118 14.36 -3.60 -4.69
N ALA A 119 14.86 -4.83 -4.86
CA ALA A 119 16.29 -5.11 -4.75
C ALA A 119 17.14 -4.27 -5.74
N GLU A 120 16.65 -4.10 -6.98
CA GLU A 120 17.32 -3.31 -8.00
C GLU A 120 17.29 -1.80 -7.68
N ARG A 121 16.14 -1.27 -7.21
CA ARG A 121 15.83 0.17 -7.27
C ARG A 121 15.73 0.85 -5.90
N ALA A 122 15.61 0.10 -4.81
CA ALA A 122 15.41 0.66 -3.47
C ALA A 122 16.50 1.68 -3.12
N THR A 123 16.07 2.86 -2.67
CA THR A 123 16.97 3.86 -2.11
C THR A 123 17.33 3.51 -0.67
N PRO A 124 18.35 4.16 -0.06
CA PRO A 124 18.64 3.97 1.36
C PRO A 124 17.43 4.26 2.27
N GLY A 125 16.59 5.22 1.89
CA GLY A 125 15.35 5.53 2.62
C GLY A 125 14.31 4.42 2.49
N ASP A 126 14.20 3.79 1.33
CA ASP A 126 13.29 2.66 1.13
C ASP A 126 13.75 1.43 1.92
N LEU A 127 15.05 1.13 1.91
CA LEU A 127 15.62 0.04 2.71
C LEU A 127 15.35 0.24 4.22
N ALA A 128 15.42 1.48 4.71
CA ALA A 128 15.08 1.78 6.09
C ALA A 128 13.60 1.51 6.40
N LYS A 129 12.68 1.88 5.49
CA LYS A 129 11.24 1.59 5.64
C LYS A 129 10.94 0.09 5.58
N ILE A 130 11.55 -0.63 4.64
CA ILE A 130 11.40 -2.10 4.55
C ILE A 130 11.92 -2.74 5.83
N LYS A 131 13.06 -2.28 6.36
CA LYS A 131 13.61 -2.78 7.62
C LYS A 131 12.65 -2.52 8.79
N GLU A 132 12.07 -1.33 8.89
CA GLU A 132 11.11 -1.01 9.95
C GLU A 132 9.87 -1.92 9.90
N ALA A 133 9.33 -2.15 8.70
CA ALA A 133 8.21 -3.06 8.49
C ALA A 133 8.59 -4.51 8.83
N PHE A 134 9.79 -4.95 8.42
CA PHE A 134 10.33 -6.28 8.75
C PHE A 134 10.52 -6.46 10.26
N ASP A 135 11.14 -5.51 10.95
CA ASP A 135 11.38 -5.59 12.39
C ASP A 135 10.05 -5.64 13.16
N THR A 136 9.03 -4.92 12.68
CA THR A 136 7.67 -4.96 13.23
C THR A 136 7.04 -6.34 13.06
N LEU A 137 7.16 -6.93 11.85
CA LEU A 137 6.69 -8.29 11.57
C LEU A 137 7.43 -9.34 12.41
N ALA A 138 8.76 -9.23 12.51
CA ALA A 138 9.61 -10.16 13.26
C ALA A 138 9.41 -10.08 14.78
N GLY A 139 9.06 -8.90 15.30
CA GLY A 139 8.75 -8.70 16.71
C GLY A 139 7.35 -9.16 17.11
N HIS A 140 6.49 -9.47 16.13
CA HIS A 140 5.12 -9.86 16.36
C HIS A 140 5.01 -11.37 16.64
N SER A 141 4.19 -11.75 17.64
CA SER A 141 3.98 -13.16 18.01
C SER A 141 2.52 -13.56 17.87
N LEU A 142 2.28 -14.67 17.14
CA LEU A 142 0.96 -15.26 16.95
C LEU A 142 0.27 -15.66 18.26
N LYS A 143 1.05 -16.00 19.30
CA LYS A 143 0.51 -16.39 20.61
C LYS A 143 -0.12 -15.22 21.37
N HIS A 144 0.28 -13.99 21.08
CA HIS A 144 -0.08 -12.82 21.88
C HIS A 144 -1.02 -11.87 21.13
N GLU A 145 -0.87 -11.72 19.81
CA GLU A 145 -1.62 -10.72 19.03
C GLU A 145 -2.15 -11.26 17.68
N PRO A 146 -2.83 -12.42 17.61
CA PRO A 146 -3.15 -13.08 16.33
C PRO A 146 -3.93 -12.22 15.32
N GLY A 147 -4.70 -11.23 15.79
CA GLY A 147 -5.47 -10.32 14.93
C GLY A 147 -4.66 -9.26 14.20
N ARG A 148 -3.38 -9.05 14.54
CA ARG A 148 -2.51 -8.03 13.92
C ARG A 148 -1.49 -8.60 12.95
N LEU A 149 -1.29 -9.93 12.90
CA LEU A 149 -0.26 -10.53 12.04
C LEU A 149 -0.50 -10.24 10.55
N ALA A 150 -1.73 -10.41 10.07
CA ALA A 150 -2.05 -10.15 8.66
C ALA A 150 -1.81 -8.68 8.27
N GLU A 151 -2.03 -7.75 9.19
CA GLU A 151 -1.76 -6.33 8.99
C GLU A 151 -0.27 -6.06 8.85
N VAL A 152 0.55 -6.57 9.79
CA VAL A 152 2.01 -6.35 9.76
C VAL A 152 2.70 -7.09 8.61
N ASP A 153 2.19 -8.27 8.24
CA ASP A 153 2.63 -9.02 7.06
C ASP A 153 2.36 -8.23 5.78
N ALA A 154 1.12 -7.78 5.60
CA ALA A 154 0.75 -6.97 4.44
C ALA A 154 1.54 -5.65 4.36
N ASN A 155 1.82 -5.00 5.49
CA ASN A 155 2.64 -3.78 5.53
C ASN A 155 4.09 -4.03 5.09
N PHE A 156 4.67 -5.18 5.40
CA PHE A 156 6.00 -5.56 4.90
C PHE A 156 6.00 -5.70 3.38
N HIS A 157 5.02 -6.41 2.82
CA HIS A 157 4.90 -6.58 1.37
C HIS A 157 4.60 -5.26 0.64
N LEU A 158 3.79 -4.36 1.21
CA LEU A 158 3.56 -3.02 0.65
C LEU A 158 4.83 -2.16 0.67
N ALA A 159 5.61 -2.19 1.76
CA ALA A 159 6.88 -1.45 1.82
C ALA A 159 7.86 -1.89 0.72
N ILE A 160 7.86 -3.18 0.37
CA ILE A 160 8.62 -3.71 -0.77
C ILE A 160 8.05 -3.17 -2.09
N ALA A 161 6.73 -3.20 -2.27
CA ALA A 161 6.08 -2.68 -3.47
C ALA A 161 6.38 -1.19 -3.69
N ASP A 162 6.37 -0.37 -2.63
CA ASP A 162 6.71 1.05 -2.67
C ASP A 162 8.15 1.29 -3.15
N ALA A 163 9.08 0.41 -2.72
CA ALA A 163 10.49 0.47 -3.10
C ALA A 163 10.77 0.05 -4.56
N THR A 164 9.76 -0.42 -5.30
CA THR A 164 9.91 -0.78 -6.72
C THR A 164 10.09 0.42 -7.63
N HIS A 165 9.70 1.61 -7.17
CA HIS A 165 9.60 2.85 -7.97
C HIS A 165 8.84 2.65 -9.29
N ASN A 166 7.97 1.64 -9.35
CA ASN A 166 7.09 1.37 -10.46
C ASN A 166 5.69 1.81 -10.06
N VAL A 167 5.34 3.04 -10.45
CA VAL A 167 4.08 3.69 -10.13
C VAL A 167 2.86 2.80 -10.38
N ALA A 168 2.82 2.10 -11.51
CA ALA A 168 1.71 1.21 -11.83
C ALA A 168 1.64 0.02 -10.85
N LEU A 169 2.77 -0.58 -10.52
CA LEU A 169 2.86 -1.68 -9.57
C LEU A 169 2.49 -1.24 -8.14
N ILE A 170 2.95 -0.05 -7.71
CA ILE A 170 2.58 0.54 -6.42
C ILE A 170 1.06 0.68 -6.33
N HIS A 171 0.43 1.34 -7.31
CA HIS A 171 -1.02 1.53 -7.30
C HIS A 171 -1.79 0.21 -7.37
N VAL A 172 -1.34 -0.76 -8.17
CA VAL A 172 -1.99 -2.09 -8.21
C VAL A 172 -1.87 -2.78 -6.85
N MET A 173 -0.69 -2.80 -6.23
CA MET A 173 -0.43 -3.46 -4.94
C MET A 173 -1.24 -2.84 -3.80
N HIS A 174 -1.31 -1.50 -3.73
CA HIS A 174 -2.16 -0.80 -2.77
C HIS A 174 -3.65 -1.08 -3.05
N GLY A 175 -4.08 -0.99 -4.31
CA GLY A 175 -5.47 -1.22 -4.69
C GLY A 175 -5.98 -2.65 -4.40
N ILE A 176 -5.12 -3.66 -4.45
CA ILE A 176 -5.47 -5.04 -4.06
C ILE A 176 -5.17 -5.35 -2.58
N HIS A 177 -4.65 -4.39 -1.80
CA HIS A 177 -4.20 -4.65 -0.43
C HIS A 177 -5.31 -5.23 0.45
N GLY A 178 -6.54 -4.71 0.35
CA GLY A 178 -7.68 -5.24 1.12
C GLY A 178 -8.01 -6.70 0.76
N LEU A 179 -7.86 -7.06 -0.52
CA LEU A 179 -7.99 -8.45 -0.98
C LEU A 179 -6.88 -9.34 -0.44
N LEU A 180 -5.64 -8.84 -0.42
CA LEU A 180 -4.49 -9.55 0.12
C LEU A 180 -4.60 -9.73 1.64
N GLN A 181 -5.03 -8.71 2.39
CA GLN A 181 -5.25 -8.79 3.83
C GLN A 181 -6.34 -9.80 4.19
N GLU A 182 -7.49 -9.78 3.49
CA GLU A 182 -8.56 -10.74 3.73
C GLU A 182 -8.12 -12.16 3.38
N SER A 183 -7.36 -12.32 2.29
CA SER A 183 -6.71 -13.58 1.98
C SER A 183 -5.82 -14.01 3.15
N MET A 184 -4.84 -13.19 3.55
CA MET A 184 -3.88 -13.49 4.63
C MET A 184 -4.57 -13.85 5.95
N HIS A 185 -5.64 -13.14 6.32
CA HIS A 185 -6.48 -13.48 7.47
C HIS A 185 -7.03 -14.91 7.38
N LYS A 186 -7.49 -15.33 6.20
CA LYS A 186 -7.96 -16.71 6.00
C LYS A 186 -6.82 -17.73 6.16
N SER A 187 -5.63 -17.53 5.57
CA SER A 187 -4.52 -18.48 5.82
C SER A 187 -4.13 -18.53 7.28
N HIS A 188 -4.00 -17.37 7.93
CA HIS A 188 -3.61 -17.38 9.33
C HIS A 188 -4.65 -18.08 10.21
N ARG A 189 -5.95 -17.95 9.90
CA ARG A 189 -7.02 -18.66 10.64
C ARG A 189 -7.08 -20.16 10.38
N LEU A 190 -6.77 -20.57 9.16
CA LEU A 190 -6.89 -21.96 8.73
C LEU A 190 -5.70 -22.81 9.15
N VAL A 191 -4.54 -22.20 9.43
CA VAL A 191 -3.35 -22.97 9.78
C VAL A 191 -3.19 -23.09 11.30
N ASN A 192 -3.17 -24.33 11.79
CA ASN A 192 -2.82 -24.63 13.17
C ASN A 192 -1.42 -24.06 13.48
N HIS A 193 -1.37 -23.04 14.32
CA HIS A 193 -0.19 -22.25 14.67
C HIS A 193 0.87 -23.04 15.46
N ALA A 194 1.48 -24.03 14.82
CA ALA A 194 2.63 -24.71 15.36
C ALA A 194 3.83 -23.75 15.33
N ASP A 195 4.57 -23.66 16.44
CA ASP A 195 5.79 -22.85 16.58
C ASP A 195 6.82 -23.09 15.46
N ALA A 196 6.77 -24.24 14.78
CA ALA A 196 7.61 -24.55 13.63
C ALA A 196 7.25 -23.74 12.37
N MET A 197 5.97 -23.51 12.12
CA MET A 197 5.51 -22.74 10.95
C MET A 197 5.82 -21.25 11.11
N GLU A 198 5.54 -20.67 12.28
CA GLU A 198 5.83 -19.25 12.55
C GLU A 198 7.31 -18.96 12.33
N ARG A 199 8.19 -19.85 12.80
CA ARG A 199 9.63 -19.79 12.54
C ARG A 199 9.96 -19.90 11.04
N ALA A 200 9.36 -20.85 10.32
CA ALA A 200 9.61 -21.02 8.89
C ALA A 200 9.19 -19.78 8.07
N LEU A 201 8.05 -19.16 8.39
CA LEU A 201 7.61 -17.93 7.73
C LEU A 201 8.56 -16.76 8.05
N LEU A 202 8.98 -16.62 9.30
CA LEU A 202 9.94 -15.58 9.69
C LEU A 202 11.30 -15.75 8.99
N GLU A 203 11.79 -16.97 8.88
CA GLU A 203 13.02 -17.28 8.13
C GLU A 203 12.88 -16.88 6.66
N GLN A 204 11.74 -17.18 6.01
CA GLN A 204 11.48 -16.79 4.62
C GLN A 204 11.40 -15.27 4.45
N HIS A 205 10.74 -14.55 5.35
CA HIS A 205 10.72 -13.08 5.32
C HIS A 205 12.12 -12.48 5.53
N THR A 206 12.94 -13.11 6.39
CA THR A 206 14.33 -12.72 6.60
C THR A 206 15.14 -12.87 5.31
N GLU A 207 15.01 -13.99 4.60
CA GLU A 207 15.68 -14.20 3.31
C GLU A 207 15.29 -13.14 2.26
N ILE A 208 14.01 -12.76 2.21
CA ILE A 208 13.51 -11.71 1.31
C ILE A 208 14.17 -10.37 1.66
N TYR A 209 14.07 -9.96 2.92
CA TYR A 209 14.65 -8.70 3.39
C TYR A 209 16.16 -8.63 3.12
N GLU A 210 16.91 -9.68 3.47
CA GLU A 210 18.35 -9.73 3.25
C GLU A 210 18.73 -9.65 1.78
N ALA A 211 17.98 -10.31 0.89
CA ALA A 211 18.24 -10.27 -0.53
C ALA A 211 17.99 -8.86 -1.12
N ILE A 212 16.94 -8.17 -0.67
CA ILE A 212 16.67 -6.79 -1.05
C ILE A 212 17.77 -5.86 -0.50
N ALA A 213 18.15 -6.02 0.76
CA ALA A 213 19.19 -5.22 1.40
C ALA A 213 20.57 -5.42 0.75
N ALA A 214 20.84 -6.64 0.27
CA ALA A 214 22.03 -6.97 -0.51
C ALA A 214 21.98 -6.46 -1.96
N LYS A 215 20.84 -5.88 -2.39
CA LYS A 215 20.60 -5.45 -3.77
C LYS A 215 20.84 -6.57 -4.80
N ASP A 216 20.35 -7.77 -4.50
CA ASP A 216 20.44 -8.95 -5.36
C ASP A 216 19.04 -9.33 -5.89
N PRO A 217 18.65 -8.87 -7.09
CA PRO A 217 17.32 -9.09 -7.65
C PRO A 217 16.98 -10.56 -7.88
N GLU A 218 17.96 -11.38 -8.26
CA GLU A 218 17.75 -12.81 -8.53
C GLU A 218 17.55 -13.58 -7.23
N ARG A 219 18.37 -13.30 -6.20
CA ARG A 219 18.17 -13.87 -4.86
C ARG A 219 16.82 -13.41 -4.27
N ALA A 220 16.45 -12.15 -4.44
CA ALA A 220 15.20 -11.60 -3.91
C ALA A 220 13.98 -12.25 -4.57
N ARG A 221 14.01 -12.39 -5.90
CA ARG A 221 12.99 -13.11 -6.67
C ARG A 221 12.84 -14.54 -6.18
N ALA A 222 13.95 -15.27 -6.09
CA ALA A 222 13.92 -16.67 -5.68
C ALA A 222 13.42 -16.86 -4.24
N ALA A 223 13.76 -15.93 -3.32
CA ALA A 223 13.25 -15.93 -1.95
C ALA A 223 11.73 -15.70 -1.91
N ALA A 224 11.23 -14.73 -2.67
CA ALA A 224 9.79 -14.44 -2.77
C ALA A 224 9.00 -15.61 -3.37
N GLU A 225 9.50 -16.23 -4.44
CA GLU A 225 8.86 -17.39 -5.05
C GLU A 225 8.79 -18.59 -4.08
N ARG A 226 9.86 -18.84 -3.32
CA ARG A 226 9.85 -19.89 -2.29
C ARG A 226 8.81 -19.60 -1.22
N HIS A 227 8.78 -18.36 -0.74
CA HIS A 227 7.83 -17.92 0.27
C HIS A 227 6.38 -18.07 -0.18
N LEU A 228 6.04 -17.56 -1.36
CA LEU A 228 4.66 -17.54 -1.85
C LEU A 228 4.18 -18.94 -2.26
N ARG A 229 5.08 -19.81 -2.72
CA ARG A 229 4.77 -21.23 -2.91
C ARG A 229 4.49 -21.95 -1.59
N TYR A 230 5.26 -21.65 -0.54
CA TYR A 230 5.04 -22.19 0.79
C TYR A 230 3.69 -21.74 1.36
N VAL A 231 3.39 -20.43 1.29
CA VAL A 231 2.10 -19.87 1.72
C VAL A 231 0.93 -20.50 0.95
N ARG A 232 1.01 -20.60 -0.38
CA ARG A 232 -0.01 -21.27 -1.19
C ARG A 232 -0.26 -22.72 -0.76
N ALA A 233 0.80 -23.49 -0.50
CA ALA A 233 0.66 -24.88 -0.06
C ALA A 233 -0.04 -25.00 1.31
N LEU A 234 0.17 -24.02 2.22
CA LEU A 234 -0.53 -23.98 3.50
C LEU A 234 -2.04 -23.74 3.33
N TYR A 235 -2.45 -22.91 2.37
CA TYR A 235 -3.88 -22.74 2.04
C TYR A 235 -4.48 -24.01 1.47
N GLU A 236 -3.82 -24.64 0.50
CA GLU A 236 -4.31 -25.85 -0.17
C GLU A 236 -4.49 -27.03 0.79
N GLN A 237 -3.72 -27.07 1.88
CA GLN A 237 -3.85 -28.12 2.91
C GLN A 237 -4.94 -27.84 3.95
N ALA A 238 -5.44 -26.61 4.02
CA ALA A 238 -6.38 -26.16 5.03
C ALA A 238 -7.79 -25.85 4.48
N ALA A 239 -7.95 -25.87 3.15
CA ALA A 239 -9.22 -25.87 2.43
C ALA A 239 -9.81 -27.29 2.33
#